data_AF-A0A7S2KWU9-F1
#
_entry.id   AF-A0A7S2KWU9-F1
#
_cell.length_a   1.000
_cell.length_b   1.000
_cell.length_c   1.000
_cell.angle_alpha   90.00
_cell.angle_beta   90.00
_cell.angle_gamma   90.00
#
_symmetry.space_group_name_H-M   'P 1'
#
loop_
_entity.id
_entity.type
_entity.pdbx_description
1 polymer ?
#
loop_
_entity_poly.entity_id
_entity_poly.type
_entity_poly.pdbx_seq_one_letter_code
_entity_poly.pdbx_strand_id
1 'polypeptide(L)'
;GLPMTPPMGQRPPMQHKSWEGPVPAPARLKARARAAWAADEAIVQDQWFASLPEGRLLPSEEALRQALLAWLRRWPQVRPPRRPPDSGPLLSDATEEVMRCKTELIPSKVGLAEWIERRIGGEIELKNVHCGQIEANFRNRDPPQRGPPQQKRQRPSGSAQKDAWFATLPVDRFSDLEETLRAVVFDFLDQW
;
A
#
# COMPACT_ATOMS: atom_id res chain seq x y z
N GLY A 1 -18.84 27.02 -83.60
CA GLY A 1 -17.61 27.67 -83.12
C GLY A 1 -17.58 27.58 -81.62
N LEU A 2 -16.58 26.88 -81.07
CA LEU A 2 -16.39 26.73 -79.62
C LEU A 2 -15.57 27.92 -79.08
N PRO A 3 -15.98 28.58 -78.00
CA PRO A 3 -15.17 29.62 -77.36
C PRO A 3 -14.10 29.02 -76.44
N MET A 4 -12.89 29.58 -76.57
CA MET A 4 -11.66 29.30 -75.82
C MET A 4 -11.80 29.54 -74.31
N THR A 5 -11.24 28.64 -73.51
CA THR A 5 -10.94 28.84 -72.09
C THR A 5 -9.56 29.51 -71.90
N PRO A 6 -9.40 30.40 -70.90
CA PRO A 6 -8.11 31.00 -70.56
C PRO A 6 -7.24 30.09 -69.66
N PRO A 7 -5.90 30.24 -69.67
CA PRO A 7 -4.96 29.37 -68.97
C PRO A 7 -4.81 29.70 -67.48
N MET A 8 -4.63 28.64 -66.67
CA MET A 8 -4.36 28.72 -65.23
C MET A 8 -3.06 29.47 -64.92
N GLY A 9 -3.16 30.51 -64.09
CA GLY A 9 -2.02 31.19 -63.47
C GLY A 9 -1.40 30.34 -62.36
N GLN A 10 -0.07 30.23 -62.38
CA GLN A 10 0.72 29.52 -61.38
C GLN A 10 0.67 30.25 -60.02
N ARG A 11 0.34 29.53 -58.95
CA ARG A 11 0.45 30.02 -57.57
C ARG A 11 1.91 29.98 -57.09
N PRO A 12 2.44 31.05 -56.48
CA PRO A 12 3.78 31.05 -55.92
C PRO A 12 3.88 30.17 -54.66
N PRO A 13 5.05 29.55 -54.41
CA PRO A 13 5.26 28.69 -53.24
C PRO A 13 5.38 29.54 -51.96
N MET A 14 4.51 29.27 -50.99
CA MET A 14 4.63 29.85 -49.65
C MET A 14 5.83 29.23 -48.93
N GLN A 15 6.83 30.06 -48.62
CA GLN A 15 7.93 29.68 -47.75
C GLN A 15 7.42 29.61 -46.31
N HIS A 16 7.29 28.40 -45.78
CA HIS A 16 7.00 28.16 -44.38
C HIS A 16 8.26 28.48 -43.56
N LYS A 17 8.27 29.64 -42.88
CA LYS A 17 9.22 29.93 -41.82
C LYS A 17 8.93 29.02 -40.63
N SER A 18 9.73 27.96 -40.47
CA SER A 18 9.75 27.13 -39.27
C SER A 18 10.19 27.97 -38.08
N TRP A 19 9.26 28.20 -37.15
CA TRP A 19 9.54 28.76 -35.84
C TRP A 19 10.07 27.64 -34.94
N GLU A 20 11.39 27.55 -34.78
CA GLU A 20 12.05 26.69 -33.79
C GLU A 20 12.23 27.45 -32.47
N GLY A 21 11.12 27.75 -31.78
CA GLY A 21 11.17 28.16 -30.39
C GLY A 21 11.36 26.93 -29.48
N PRO A 22 12.16 27.01 -28.39
CA PRO A 22 12.31 25.91 -27.45
C PRO A 22 10.95 25.59 -26.82
N VAL A 23 10.39 24.43 -27.16
CA VAL A 23 9.13 23.94 -26.62
C VAL A 23 9.34 23.70 -25.11
N PRO A 24 8.65 24.43 -24.20
CA PRO A 24 8.74 24.14 -22.78
C PRO A 24 8.12 22.75 -22.53
N ALA A 25 8.91 21.83 -21.99
CA ALA A 25 8.55 20.42 -21.85
C ALA A 25 7.24 20.22 -21.04
N PRO A 26 6.15 19.72 -21.63
CA PRO A 26 4.85 19.54 -20.96
C PRO A 26 4.85 18.44 -19.87
N ALA A 27 5.91 17.62 -19.78
CA ALA A 27 6.01 16.52 -18.83
C ALA A 27 6.21 16.98 -17.38
N ARG A 28 6.96 18.07 -17.14
CA ARG A 28 7.28 18.55 -15.77
C ARG A 28 6.08 19.17 -15.05
N LEU A 29 5.20 19.87 -15.78
CA LEU A 29 3.98 20.45 -15.22
C LEU A 29 2.96 19.38 -14.80
N LYS A 30 2.81 18.32 -15.61
CA LYS A 30 1.92 17.19 -15.29
C LYS A 30 2.38 16.40 -14.06
N ALA A 31 3.69 16.23 -13.88
CA ALA A 31 4.25 15.54 -12.70
C ALA A 31 4.00 16.31 -11.39
N ARG A 32 4.16 17.64 -11.39
CA ARG A 32 3.91 18.49 -10.21
C ARG A 32 2.44 18.51 -9.80
N ALA A 33 1.52 18.58 -10.76
CA ALA A 33 0.09 18.52 -10.50
C ALA A 33 -0.32 17.17 -9.88
N ARG A 34 0.23 16.06 -10.37
CA ARG A 34 0.02 14.73 -9.77
C ARG A 34 0.54 14.63 -8.33
N ALA A 35 1.73 15.18 -8.07
CA ALA A 35 2.31 15.17 -6.72
C ALA A 35 1.49 16.00 -5.72
N ALA A 36 1.00 17.17 -6.13
CA ALA A 36 0.15 18.00 -5.28
C ALA A 36 -1.20 17.32 -4.95
N TRP A 37 -1.82 16.67 -5.93
CA TRP A 37 -3.05 15.91 -5.70
C TRP A 37 -2.84 14.72 -4.76
N ALA A 38 -1.75 13.98 -4.94
CA ALA A 38 -1.43 12.85 -4.06
C ALA A 38 -1.20 13.29 -2.60
N ALA A 39 -0.62 14.47 -2.38
CA ALA A 39 -0.44 15.02 -1.04
C ALA A 39 -1.77 15.40 -0.39
N ASP A 40 -2.68 16.03 -1.14
CA ASP A 40 -4.04 16.34 -0.65
C ASP A 40 -4.81 15.06 -0.28
N GLU A 41 -4.68 14.03 -1.12
CA GLU A 41 -5.31 12.73 -0.89
C GLU A 41 -4.80 12.06 0.39
N ALA A 42 -3.48 12.09 0.63
CA ALA A 42 -2.88 11.58 1.85
C ALA A 42 -3.37 12.32 3.10
N ILE A 43 -3.52 13.65 3.03
CA ILE A 43 -4.06 14.45 4.15
C ILE A 43 -5.50 14.02 4.47
N VAL A 44 -6.33 13.82 3.44
CA VAL A 44 -7.72 13.36 3.62
C VAL A 44 -7.78 11.95 4.21
N GLN A 45 -6.90 11.05 3.76
CA GLN A 45 -6.80 9.70 4.31
C GLN A 45 -6.41 9.73 5.79
N ASP A 46 -5.37 10.49 6.15
CA ASP A 46 -4.88 10.58 7.52
C ASP A 46 -5.91 11.23 8.45
N GLN A 47 -6.62 12.26 8.00
CA GLN A 47 -7.72 12.86 8.76
C GLN A 47 -8.85 11.86 9.01
N TRP A 48 -9.20 11.04 8.01
CA TRP A 48 -10.20 9.99 8.19
C TRP A 48 -9.74 8.96 9.22
N PHE A 49 -8.50 8.46 9.13
CA PHE A 49 -7.97 7.50 10.10
C PHE A 49 -7.86 8.09 11.52
N ALA A 50 -7.46 9.36 11.65
CA ALA A 50 -7.40 10.06 12.94
C ALA A 50 -8.78 10.28 13.57
N SER A 51 -9.85 10.29 12.76
CA SER A 51 -11.22 10.37 13.27
C SER A 51 -11.74 9.05 13.86
N LEU A 52 -11.10 7.92 13.55
CA LEU A 52 -11.51 6.60 14.04
C LEU A 52 -10.99 6.38 15.46
N PRO A 53 -11.76 5.71 16.34
CA PRO A 53 -11.32 5.44 17.69
C PRO A 53 -10.13 4.48 17.70
N GLU A 54 -9.10 4.82 18.47
CA GLU A 54 -7.95 3.94 18.72
C GLU A 54 -8.36 2.80 19.67
N GLY A 55 -7.81 1.60 19.44
CA GLY A 55 -8.01 0.43 20.31
C GLY A 55 -9.37 -0.29 20.18
N ARG A 56 -10.33 0.23 19.41
CA ARG A 56 -11.60 -0.47 19.12
C ARG A 56 -12.00 -0.34 17.66
N LEU A 57 -12.62 -1.39 17.13
CA LEU A 57 -13.25 -1.37 15.81
C LEU A 57 -14.72 -0.96 15.95
N LEU A 58 -15.18 -0.07 15.07
CA LEU A 58 -16.61 0.23 14.91
C LEU A 58 -17.37 -1.03 14.44
N PRO A 59 -18.70 -1.11 14.63
CA PRO A 59 -19.48 -2.27 14.17
C PRO A 59 -19.31 -2.57 12.67
N SER A 60 -19.23 -1.54 11.83
CA SER A 60 -18.97 -1.67 10.39
C SER A 60 -17.53 -2.11 10.08
N GLU A 61 -16.55 -1.66 10.87
CA GLU A 61 -15.16 -2.12 10.78
C GLU A 61 -15.05 -3.61 11.15
N GLU A 62 -15.72 -4.02 12.23
CA GLU A 62 -15.77 -5.42 12.66
C GLU A 62 -16.45 -6.29 11.59
N ALA A 63 -17.53 -5.81 10.97
CA ALA A 63 -18.18 -6.52 9.87
C ALA A 63 -17.23 -6.73 8.67
N LEU A 64 -16.48 -5.70 8.26
CA LEU A 64 -15.48 -5.81 7.19
C LEU A 64 -14.35 -6.78 7.59
N ARG A 65 -13.84 -6.68 8.82
CA ARG A 65 -12.85 -7.60 9.38
C ARG A 65 -13.34 -9.04 9.31
N GLN A 66 -14.54 -9.33 9.83
CA GLN A 66 -15.11 -10.69 9.80
C GLN A 66 -15.28 -11.21 8.37
N ALA A 67 -15.73 -10.38 7.44
CA ALA A 67 -15.85 -10.75 6.03
C ALA A 67 -14.48 -11.13 5.42
N LEU A 68 -13.43 -10.36 5.69
CA LEU A 68 -12.06 -10.66 5.25
C LEU A 68 -11.54 -11.98 5.84
N LEU A 69 -11.69 -12.18 7.15
CA LEU A 69 -11.24 -13.42 7.81
C LEU A 69 -12.01 -14.64 7.29
N ALA A 70 -13.33 -14.51 7.08
CA ALA A 70 -14.15 -15.57 6.52
C ALA A 70 -13.79 -15.90 5.06
N TRP A 71 -13.45 -14.89 4.27
CA TRP A 71 -12.93 -15.07 2.90
C TRP A 71 -11.59 -15.80 2.91
N LEU A 72 -10.63 -15.36 3.72
CA LEU A 72 -9.30 -16.02 3.84
C LEU A 72 -9.41 -17.48 4.30
N ARG A 73 -10.33 -17.79 5.23
CA ARG A 73 -10.58 -19.18 5.68
C ARG A 73 -11.15 -20.06 4.58
N ARG A 74 -12.04 -19.52 3.72
CA ARG A 74 -12.66 -20.23 2.61
C ARG A 74 -11.74 -20.39 1.40
N TRP A 75 -10.71 -19.54 1.26
CA TRP A 75 -9.85 -19.50 0.08
C TRP A 75 -9.33 -20.86 -0.40
N PRO A 76 -8.81 -21.78 0.45
CA PRO A 76 -8.32 -23.08 -0.03
C PRO A 76 -9.38 -23.92 -0.77
N GLN A 77 -10.67 -23.69 -0.51
CA GLN A 77 -11.80 -24.40 -1.10
C GLN A 77 -12.29 -23.73 -2.39
N VAL A 78 -12.20 -22.40 -2.47
CA VAL A 78 -12.71 -21.60 -3.60
C VAL A 78 -11.61 -21.10 -4.54
N ARG A 79 -10.36 -21.52 -4.30
CA ARG A 79 -9.19 -21.11 -5.08
C ARG A 79 -9.37 -21.48 -6.56
N PRO A 80 -9.17 -20.54 -7.50
CA PRO A 80 -9.21 -20.83 -8.92
C PRO A 80 -8.23 -21.93 -9.33
N PRO A 81 -8.60 -22.87 -10.21
CA PRO A 81 -7.74 -24.00 -10.59
C PRO A 81 -6.45 -23.58 -11.33
N ARG A 82 -6.39 -22.33 -11.84
CA ARG A 82 -5.22 -21.76 -12.51
C ARG A 82 -4.14 -21.26 -11.54
N ARG A 83 -4.44 -21.20 -10.24
CA ARG A 83 -3.53 -20.70 -9.20
C ARG A 83 -2.64 -21.82 -8.67
N PRO A 84 -1.34 -21.56 -8.43
CA PRO A 84 -0.48 -22.50 -7.73
C PRO A 84 -1.05 -22.94 -6.37
N PRO A 85 -0.80 -24.19 -5.93
CA PRO A 85 -1.26 -24.68 -4.64
C PRO A 85 -0.83 -23.81 -3.44
N ASP A 86 0.31 -23.15 -3.55
CA ASP A 86 0.90 -22.35 -2.47
C ASP A 86 0.68 -20.84 -2.62
N SER A 87 -0.13 -20.39 -3.58
CA SER A 87 -0.44 -18.96 -3.72
C SER A 87 -1.61 -18.58 -2.81
N GLY A 88 -1.39 -17.59 -1.96
CA GLY A 88 -2.46 -16.97 -1.19
C GLY A 88 -3.47 -16.21 -2.07
N PRO A 89 -4.60 -15.82 -1.50
CA PRO A 89 -5.59 -15.00 -2.17
C PRO A 89 -5.02 -13.62 -2.49
N LEU A 90 -5.33 -13.09 -3.68
CA LEU A 90 -5.11 -11.67 -3.92
C LEU A 90 -6.25 -10.84 -3.38
N LEU A 91 -5.95 -9.62 -2.97
CA LEU A 91 -6.96 -8.66 -2.56
C LEU A 91 -7.96 -8.33 -3.69
N SER A 92 -7.55 -8.52 -4.96
CA SER A 92 -8.44 -8.42 -6.13
C SER A 92 -9.46 -9.55 -6.24
N ASP A 93 -9.22 -10.68 -5.56
CA ASP A 93 -10.09 -11.87 -5.56
C ASP A 93 -11.07 -11.85 -4.36
N ALA A 94 -11.17 -10.70 -3.67
CA ALA A 94 -12.08 -10.51 -2.55
C ALA A 94 -13.54 -10.71 -2.98
N THR A 95 -14.35 -11.30 -2.10
CA THR A 95 -15.77 -11.56 -2.38
C THR A 95 -16.59 -10.28 -2.45
N GLU A 96 -17.79 -10.37 -3.05
CA GLU A 96 -18.78 -9.28 -3.06
C GLU A 96 -19.12 -8.78 -1.66
N GLU A 97 -19.12 -9.67 -0.66
CA GLU A 97 -19.35 -9.31 0.74
C GLU A 97 -18.27 -8.38 1.29
N VAL A 98 -16.99 -8.67 1.02
CA VAL A 98 -15.86 -7.80 1.39
C VAL A 98 -15.98 -6.46 0.68
N MET A 99 -16.35 -6.46 -0.61
CA MET A 99 -16.50 -5.25 -1.39
C MET A 99 -17.67 -4.38 -0.92
N ARG A 100 -18.80 -4.99 -0.53
CA ARG A 100 -19.95 -4.29 0.05
C ARG A 100 -19.56 -3.60 1.36
N CYS A 101 -18.94 -4.32 2.29
CA CYS A 101 -18.49 -3.75 3.56
C CYS A 101 -17.43 -2.65 3.34
N LYS A 102 -16.54 -2.83 2.37
CA LYS A 102 -15.57 -1.79 1.96
C LYS A 102 -16.29 -0.53 1.51
N THR A 103 -17.28 -0.62 0.61
CA THR A 103 -17.98 0.56 0.08
C THR A 103 -18.83 1.28 1.12
N GLU A 104 -19.31 0.58 2.14
CA GLU A 104 -20.10 1.15 3.23
C GLU A 104 -19.24 1.87 4.26
N LEU A 105 -18.06 1.32 4.56
CA LEU A 105 -17.18 1.82 5.62
C LEU A 105 -16.09 2.77 5.12
N ILE A 106 -15.42 2.41 4.03
CA ILE A 106 -14.15 3.00 3.61
C ILE A 106 -14.44 4.04 2.52
N PRO A 107 -14.07 5.33 2.72
CA PRO A 107 -14.18 6.34 1.68
C PRO A 107 -13.44 5.92 0.41
N SER A 108 -13.92 6.34 -0.76
CA SER A 108 -13.33 5.96 -2.05
C SER A 108 -11.85 6.34 -2.21
N LYS A 109 -11.39 7.35 -1.48
CA LYS A 109 -9.99 7.80 -1.44
C LYS A 109 -9.10 6.91 -0.56
N VAL A 110 -9.64 6.09 0.32
CA VAL A 110 -8.87 5.21 1.20
C VAL A 110 -8.83 3.81 0.62
N GLY A 111 -7.62 3.25 0.49
CA GLY A 111 -7.43 1.90 -0.02
C GLY A 111 -7.79 0.82 1.00
N LEU A 112 -8.35 -0.30 0.54
CA LEU A 112 -8.61 -1.45 1.41
C LEU A 112 -7.31 -2.01 2.02
N ALA A 113 -6.21 -2.03 1.25
CA ALA A 113 -4.91 -2.49 1.73
C ALA A 113 -4.39 -1.65 2.92
N GLU A 114 -4.49 -0.33 2.81
CA GLU A 114 -4.05 0.59 3.85
C GLU A 114 -4.92 0.50 5.11
N TRP A 115 -6.24 0.35 4.94
CA TRP A 115 -7.12 0.08 6.07
C TRP A 115 -6.76 -1.24 6.78
N ILE A 116 -6.48 -2.31 6.02
CA ILE A 116 -6.04 -3.58 6.58
C ILE A 116 -4.76 -3.39 7.41
N GLU A 117 -3.74 -2.75 6.85
CA GLU A 117 -2.45 -2.54 7.53
C GLU A 117 -2.58 -1.71 8.81
N ARG A 118 -3.35 -0.60 8.78
CA ARG A 118 -3.49 0.30 9.93
C ARG A 118 -4.41 -0.25 11.02
N ARG A 119 -5.50 -0.95 10.67
CA ARG A 119 -6.56 -1.33 11.63
C ARG A 119 -6.49 -2.78 12.09
N ILE A 120 -6.15 -3.69 11.17
CA ILE A 120 -6.12 -5.15 11.46
C ILE A 120 -4.80 -5.79 11.01
N GLY A 121 -3.74 -5.00 10.90
CA GLY A 121 -2.42 -5.45 10.46
C GLY A 121 -1.81 -6.48 11.40
N GLY A 122 -2.31 -6.62 12.64
CA GLY A 122 -1.93 -7.69 13.56
C GLY A 122 -2.46 -9.08 13.15
N GLU A 123 -3.55 -9.14 12.38
CA GLU A 123 -4.23 -10.38 12.01
C GLU A 123 -3.97 -10.80 10.57
N ILE A 124 -3.91 -9.81 9.67
CA ILE A 124 -3.71 -10.02 8.23
C ILE A 124 -2.39 -9.38 7.81
N GLU A 125 -1.55 -10.16 7.16
CA GLU A 125 -0.32 -9.71 6.51
C GLU A 125 -0.57 -9.51 5.01
N LEU A 126 -0.19 -8.35 4.48
CA LEU A 126 -0.22 -8.06 3.06
C LEU A 126 1.18 -8.20 2.46
N LYS A 127 1.29 -8.93 1.34
CA LYS A 127 2.54 -9.10 0.60
C LYS A 127 2.39 -8.58 -0.82
N ASN A 128 3.23 -7.64 -1.19
CA ASN A 128 3.37 -7.24 -2.59
C ASN A 128 4.02 -8.38 -3.37
N VAL A 129 3.24 -8.98 -4.27
CA VAL A 129 3.73 -10.00 -5.20
C VAL A 129 4.18 -9.34 -6.51
N HIS A 130 4.76 -10.16 -7.39
CA HIS A 130 5.15 -9.69 -8.72
C HIS A 130 3.95 -9.05 -9.43
N CYS A 131 4.16 -7.98 -10.19
CA CYS A 131 3.15 -7.17 -10.90
C CYS A 131 2.28 -6.19 -10.09
N GLY A 132 2.63 -5.89 -8.83
CA GLY A 132 1.91 -4.89 -8.03
C GLY A 132 0.56 -5.38 -7.49
N GLN A 133 0.34 -6.69 -7.61
CA GLN A 133 -0.75 -7.36 -6.91
C GLN A 133 -0.40 -7.52 -5.43
N ILE A 134 -1.43 -7.54 -4.59
CA ILE A 134 -1.31 -7.66 -3.14
C ILE A 134 -1.93 -9.00 -2.74
N GLU A 135 -1.12 -9.88 -2.16
CA GLU A 135 -1.54 -11.15 -1.57
C GLU A 135 -1.85 -10.94 -0.08
N ALA A 136 -2.99 -11.45 0.39
CA ALA A 136 -3.41 -11.35 1.79
C ALA A 136 -3.28 -12.70 2.49
N ASN A 137 -2.63 -12.75 3.65
CA ASN A 137 -2.42 -13.97 4.43
C ASN A 137 -2.66 -13.72 5.93
N PHE A 138 -2.93 -14.77 6.70
CA PHE A 138 -2.94 -14.67 8.17
C PHE A 138 -1.53 -14.43 8.70
N ARG A 139 -1.34 -13.44 9.56
CA ARG A 139 -0.02 -13.04 10.09
C ARG A 139 0.67 -14.13 10.93
N ASN A 140 -0.11 -15.04 11.52
CA ASN A 140 0.39 -16.12 12.39
C ASN A 140 0.22 -17.52 11.79
N ARG A 141 0.05 -17.64 10.47
CA ARG A 141 0.21 -18.96 9.85
C ARG A 141 1.69 -19.27 9.80
N ASP A 142 2.09 -20.41 10.35
CA ASP A 142 3.39 -21.00 10.07
C ASP A 142 3.59 -20.97 8.55
N PRO A 143 4.71 -20.41 8.06
CA PRO A 143 4.96 -20.38 6.63
C PRO A 143 4.86 -21.84 6.14
N PRO A 144 4.12 -22.11 5.04
CA PRO A 144 4.24 -23.40 4.39
C PRO A 144 5.74 -23.58 4.12
N GLN A 145 6.33 -24.68 4.59
CA GLN A 145 7.74 -25.00 4.42
C GLN A 145 8.08 -24.97 2.93
N ARG A 146 8.41 -23.79 2.42
CA ARG A 146 8.97 -23.62 1.09
C ARG A 146 10.34 -24.28 1.15
N GLY A 147 10.57 -25.22 0.23
CA GLY A 147 11.91 -25.74 -0.03
C GLY A 147 12.92 -24.61 -0.25
N PRO A 148 14.22 -24.93 -0.21
CA PRO A 148 15.30 -23.96 -0.08
C PRO A 148 15.19 -22.82 -1.12
N PRO A 149 15.30 -21.56 -0.68
CA PRO A 149 15.09 -20.40 -1.53
C PRO A 149 16.22 -20.29 -2.56
N GLN A 150 15.84 -20.16 -3.84
CA GLN A 150 16.75 -19.71 -4.89
C GLN A 150 17.20 -18.29 -4.54
N GLN A 151 18.50 -18.16 -4.21
CA GLN A 151 19.13 -16.96 -3.65
C GLN A 151 18.91 -15.71 -4.53
N LYS A 152 17.88 -14.93 -4.23
CA LYS A 152 17.89 -13.48 -4.47
C LYS A 152 18.46 -12.80 -3.23
N ARG A 153 19.63 -12.20 -3.41
CA ARG A 153 20.42 -11.38 -2.48
C ARG A 153 19.55 -10.72 -1.40
N GLN A 154 19.61 -11.29 -0.20
CA GLN A 154 18.89 -10.82 0.97
C GLN A 154 19.56 -9.54 1.51
N ARG A 155 18.78 -8.47 1.65
CA ARG A 155 19.05 -7.44 2.67
C ARG A 155 18.81 -8.10 4.04
N PRO A 156 19.71 -7.94 5.03
CA PRO A 156 19.53 -8.56 6.34
C PRO A 156 18.23 -8.08 6.97
N SER A 157 17.41 -9.04 7.42
CA SER A 157 16.16 -8.79 8.12
C SER A 157 16.43 -8.20 9.50
N GLY A 158 15.55 -7.30 9.94
CA GLY A 158 15.71 -6.58 11.21
C GLY A 158 15.71 -7.43 12.48
N SER A 159 15.49 -8.75 12.42
CA SER A 159 15.54 -9.63 13.61
C SER A 159 16.99 -9.96 14.00
N ALA A 160 17.86 -10.29 13.04
CA ALA A 160 19.27 -10.55 13.33
C ALA A 160 19.99 -9.29 13.85
N GLN A 161 19.58 -8.11 13.36
CA GLN A 161 20.07 -6.83 13.89
C GLN A 161 19.56 -6.56 15.31
N LYS A 162 18.33 -6.99 15.65
CA LYS A 162 17.79 -6.90 17.01
C LYS A 162 18.51 -7.84 17.97
N ASP A 163 18.71 -9.10 17.59
CA ASP A 163 19.41 -10.07 18.45
C ASP A 163 20.89 -9.69 18.64
N ALA A 164 21.55 -9.19 17.58
CA ALA A 164 22.89 -8.64 17.69
C ALA A 164 22.93 -7.42 18.63
N TRP A 165 21.92 -6.56 18.59
CA TRP A 165 21.81 -5.43 19.52
C TRP A 165 21.56 -5.87 20.97
N PHE A 166 20.64 -6.81 21.22
CA PHE A 166 20.42 -7.38 22.56
C PHE A 166 21.66 -8.08 23.10
N ALA A 167 22.43 -8.75 22.25
CA ALA A 167 23.71 -9.36 22.63
C ALA A 167 24.80 -8.33 22.99
N THR A 168 24.67 -7.07 22.55
CA THR A 168 25.58 -5.98 22.95
C THR A 168 25.18 -5.29 24.24
N LEU A 169 24.00 -5.57 24.79
CA LEU A 169 23.58 -4.96 26.05
C LEU A 169 24.31 -5.58 27.24
N PRO A 170 24.76 -4.77 28.21
CA PRO A 170 25.29 -5.29 29.47
C PRO A 170 24.22 -6.11 30.19
N VAL A 171 24.54 -7.35 30.56
CA VAL A 171 23.60 -8.25 31.25
C VAL A 171 23.33 -7.79 32.69
N ASP A 172 24.30 -7.08 33.29
CA ASP A 172 24.33 -6.83 34.73
C ASP A 172 24.28 -5.34 35.13
N ARG A 173 24.02 -4.43 34.18
CA ARG A 173 23.94 -3.00 34.48
C ARG A 173 22.86 -2.28 33.67
N PHE A 174 22.03 -1.53 34.38
CA PHE A 174 21.21 -0.48 33.80
C PHE A 174 22.08 0.75 33.53
N SER A 175 21.72 1.53 32.53
CA SER A 175 22.21 2.90 32.40
C SER A 175 21.60 3.80 33.46
N ASP A 176 22.26 4.91 33.82
CA ASP A 176 21.73 5.89 34.80
C ASP A 176 20.31 6.38 34.43
N LEU A 177 20.03 6.47 33.13
CA LEU A 177 18.72 6.85 32.61
C LEU A 177 17.66 5.78 32.88
N GLU A 178 17.99 4.50 32.69
CA GLU A 178 17.08 3.38 32.98
C GLU A 178 16.83 3.22 34.48
N GLU A 179 17.84 3.46 35.32
CA GLU A 179 17.66 3.49 36.78
C GLU A 179 16.71 4.62 37.21
N THR A 180 16.87 5.80 36.61
CA THR A 180 15.96 6.95 36.84
C THR A 180 14.52 6.59 36.43
N LEU A 181 14.34 6.00 35.25
CA LEU A 181 13.02 5.56 34.78
C LEU A 181 12.41 4.51 35.72
N ARG A 182 13.21 3.54 36.17
CA ARG A 182 12.79 2.50 37.11
C ARG A 182 12.34 3.09 38.45
N ALA A 183 13.07 4.08 38.98
CA ALA A 183 12.67 4.79 40.19
C ALA A 183 11.32 5.49 40.03
N VAL A 184 11.12 6.23 38.93
CA VAL A 184 9.84 6.90 38.63
C VAL A 184 8.68 5.91 38.53
N VAL A 185 8.90 4.74 37.92
CA VAL A 185 7.86 3.70 37.81
C VAL A 185 7.49 3.11 39.17
N PHE A 186 8.46 2.87 40.06
CA PHE A 186 8.16 2.41 41.41
C PHE A 186 7.45 3.47 42.25
N ASP A 187 7.90 4.73 42.19
CA ASP A 187 7.23 5.84 42.88
C ASP A 187 5.76 5.98 42.44
N PHE A 188 5.47 5.75 41.15
CA PHE A 188 4.11 5.76 40.62
C PHE A 188 3.26 4.60 41.15
N LEU A 189 3.82 3.40 41.24
CA LEU A 189 3.12 2.20 41.71
C LEU A 189 2.86 2.24 43.22
N ASP A 190 3.74 2.85 44.01
CA ASP A 190 3.54 3.03 45.46
C ASP A 190 2.44 4.07 45.79
N GLN A 191 2.09 4.93 44.83
CA GLN A 191 1.02 5.92 44.96
C GLN A 191 -0.38 5.41 44.57
N TRP A 192 -0.49 4.15 44.12
CA TRP A 192 -1.74 3.50 43.71
C TRP A 192 -2.29 2.55 44.79
#